data_AF-A0A014PGS2-F1
#
_entry.id   AF-A0A014PGS2-F1
#
_cell.length_a   1.000
_cell.length_b   1.000
_cell.length_c   1.000
_cell.angle_alpha   90.00
_cell.angle_beta   90.00
_cell.angle_gamma   90.00
#
_symmetry.space_group_name_H-M   'P 1'
#
loop_
_entity.id
_entity.type
_entity.pdbx_description
1 polymer ?
#
loop_
_entity_poly.entity_id
_entity_poly.type
_entity_poly.pdbx_seq_one_letter_code
_entity_poly.pdbx_strand_id
1 'polypeptide(L)' 'MEDPLHFYAEVRVVACPDRPELEGVVGAIVGISEPPNPDIAPSFGVMLDGLDVVRVFSREQIAPTGRDRQESDYY' A
#
# COMPACT_ATOMS: atom_id res chain seq x y z
N MET A 1 6.00 8.47 16.96
CA MET A 1 4.76 8.36 16.15
C MET A 1 4.95 7.11 15.32
N GLU A 2 4.03 6.15 15.43
CA GLU A 2 3.98 5.00 14.50
C GLU A 2 3.84 5.53 13.07
N ASP A 3 4.52 4.89 12.11
CA ASP A 3 4.29 5.16 10.69
C ASP A 3 2.86 4.70 10.38
N PRO A 4 1.98 5.56 9.84
CA PRO A 4 0.62 5.15 9.47
C PRO A 4 0.58 4.10 8.33
N LEU A 5 1.72 3.77 7.73
CA LEU A 5 1.86 2.69 6.75
C LEU A 5 2.51 1.45 7.38
N HIS A 6 1.70 0.65 8.06
CA HIS A 6 2.05 -0.66 8.59
C HIS A 6 1.32 -1.78 7.85
N PHE A 7 1.65 -3.04 8.18
CA PHE A 7 0.92 -4.18 7.64
C PHE A 7 -0.57 -4.08 7.96
N TYR A 8 -1.39 -4.40 6.96
CA TYR A 8 -2.85 -4.30 6.96
C TYR A 8 -3.43 -2.90 7.08
N ALA A 9 -2.61 -1.84 7.09
CA ALA A 9 -3.11 -0.49 6.95
C ALA A 9 -3.85 -0.34 5.61
N GLU A 10 -5.06 0.21 5.65
CA GLU A 10 -5.82 0.52 4.45
C GLU A 10 -5.24 1.79 3.80
N VAL A 11 -4.96 1.68 2.51
CA VAL A 11 -4.40 2.75 1.71
C VAL A 11 -5.24 2.98 0.46
N ARG A 12 -5.22 4.23 0.00
CA ARG A 12 -5.77 4.64 -1.29
C ARG A 12 -4.62 4.96 -2.24
N VAL A 13 -4.69 4.45 -3.45
CA VAL A 13 -3.78 4.86 -4.54
C VAL A 13 -4.09 6.31 -4.92
N VAL A 14 -3.10 7.20 -4.80
CA VAL A 14 -3.24 8.61 -5.16
C VAL A 14 -2.55 8.96 -6.48
N ALA A 15 -1.61 8.12 -6.93
CA ALA A 15 -0.96 8.26 -8.22
C ALA A 15 -0.46 6.90 -8.71
N CYS A 16 -0.73 6.55 -9.98
CA CYS A 16 -0.15 5.35 -10.61
C CYS A 16 0.09 5.62 -12.10
N PRO A 17 1.22 6.24 -12.48
CA PRO A 17 1.45 6.69 -13.87
C PRO A 17 1.33 5.58 -14.93
N ASP A 18 1.73 4.36 -14.59
CA ASP A 18 1.66 3.21 -15.50
C ASP A 18 0.24 2.65 -15.64
N ARG A 19 -0.65 2.95 -14.68
CA ARG A 19 -2.05 2.51 -14.63
C ARG A 19 -2.95 3.56 -13.94
N PRO A 20 -3.24 4.68 -14.61
CA PRO A 20 -4.03 5.76 -14.03
C PRO A 20 -5.44 5.32 -13.59
N GLU A 21 -5.97 4.23 -14.16
CA GLU A 21 -7.24 3.63 -13.77
C GLU A 21 -7.28 3.11 -12.32
N LEU A 22 -6.11 2.93 -11.68
CA LEU A 22 -6.01 2.49 -10.30
C LEU A 22 -6.08 3.65 -9.30
N GLU A 23 -6.01 4.91 -9.76
CA GLU A 23 -6.13 6.06 -8.87
C GLU A 23 -7.50 6.09 -8.18
N GLY A 24 -7.50 6.27 -6.86
CA GLY A 24 -8.69 6.22 -6.02
C GLY A 24 -9.06 4.83 -5.51
N VAL A 25 -8.50 3.75 -6.10
CA VAL A 25 -8.71 2.38 -5.61
C VAL A 25 -8.09 2.23 -4.22
N VAL A 26 -8.79 1.49 -3.36
CA VAL A 26 -8.36 1.17 -2.00
C VAL A 26 -7.84 -0.26 -1.93
N GLY A 27 -7.00 -0.52 -0.95
CA GLY A 27 -6.46 -1.85 -0.66
C GLY A 27 -5.75 -1.86 0.68
N ALA A 28 -5.12 -2.98 1.04
CA ALA A 28 -4.29 -3.05 2.24
C ALA A 28 -2.83 -3.39 1.92
N ILE A 29 -1.94 -2.88 2.76
CA ILE A 29 -0.53 -3.25 2.74
C ILE A 29 -0.40 -4.71 3.20
N VAL A 30 0.14 -5.55 2.34
CA VAL A 30 0.43 -6.97 2.59
C VAL A 30 1.93 -7.29 2.46
N GLY A 31 2.76 -6.26 2.24
CA GLY A 31 4.21 -6.39 2.22
C GLY A 31 4.90 -5.03 2.34
N ILE A 32 6.01 -4.99 3.07
CA ILE A 32 6.86 -3.80 3.20
C ILE A 32 8.29 -4.24 2.89
N SER A 33 8.93 -3.58 1.93
CA SER A 33 10.32 -3.82 1.57
C SER A 33 11.16 -2.61 1.99
N GLU A 34 11.93 -2.80 3.06
CA GLU A 34 12.88 -1.81 3.56
C GLU A 34 14.28 -2.07 2.97
N PRO A 35 14.82 -1.18 2.14
CA PRO A 35 16.16 -1.33 1.60
C PRO A 35 17.23 -1.15 2.70
N PRO A 36 18.42 -1.77 2.56
CA PRO A 36 19.49 -1.68 3.55
C PRO A 36 20.10 -0.27 3.66
N ASN A 37 19.93 0.58 2.63
CA ASN A 37 20.32 1.97 2.67
C ASN A 37 19.13 2.82 3.16
N PRO A 38 19.24 3.49 4.32
CA PRO A 38 18.16 4.31 4.89
C PRO A 38 17.79 5.54 4.06
N ASP A 39 18.64 5.95 3.11
CA ASP A 39 18.34 7.05 2.18
C ASP A 39 17.35 6.64 1.08
N ILE A 40 17.09 5.34 0.93
CA ILE A 40 16.13 4.82 -0.06
C ILE A 40 14.80 4.60 0.64
N ALA A 41 13.74 5.23 0.14
CA ALA A 41 12.41 5.07 0.68
C ALA A 41 11.92 3.60 0.57
N PRO A 42 11.15 3.11 1.55
CA PRO A 42 10.55 1.79 1.49
C PRO A 42 9.54 1.69 0.36
N SER A 43 9.32 0.46 -0.10
CA SER A 43 8.27 0.11 -1.06
C SER A 43 7.19 -0.73 -0.39
N PHE A 44 5.94 -0.55 -0.82
CA PHE A 44 4.77 -1.14 -0.19
C PHE A 44 4.03 -2.03 -1.18
N GLY A 45 3.93 -3.32 -0.86
CA GLY A 45 3.06 -4.26 -1.56
C GLY A 45 1.63 -4.12 -1.07
N VAL A 46 0.71 -3.76 -1.96
CA VAL A 46 -0.70 -3.51 -1.68
C VAL A 46 -1.56 -4.50 -2.45
N MET A 47 -2.42 -5.22 -1.73
CA MET A 47 -3.52 -6.00 -2.30
C MET A 47 -4.70 -5.05 -2.54
N LEU A 48 -5.00 -4.75 -3.81
CA LEU A 48 -6.05 -3.80 -4.17
C LEU A 48 -7.42 -4.47 -4.25
N ASP A 49 -8.46 -3.77 -3.82
CA ASP A 49 -9.83 -4.28 -3.88
C ASP A 49 -10.27 -4.54 -5.32
N GLY A 50 -10.88 -5.72 -5.55
CA GLY A 50 -11.32 -6.15 -6.87
C GLY A 50 -10.19 -6.62 -7.79
N LEU A 51 -8.95 -6.73 -7.29
CA LEU A 51 -7.82 -7.27 -8.02
C LEU A 51 -7.17 -8.41 -7.23
N ASP A 52 -7.06 -9.59 -7.85
CA ASP A 52 -6.40 -10.77 -7.26
C ASP A 52 -4.86 -10.69 -7.36
N VAL A 53 -4.28 -9.50 -7.36
CA VAL A 53 -2.84 -9.29 -7.52
C VAL A 53 -2.31 -8.21 -6.59
N VAL A 54 -1.18 -8.51 -5.95
CA VAL A 54 -0.41 -7.53 -5.17
C VAL A 54 0.38 -6.64 -6.11
N ARG A 55 0.29 -5.32 -5.91
CA ARG A 55 1.12 -4.34 -6.63
C ARG A 55 2.01 -3.56 -5.68
N VAL A 56 3.16 -3.14 -6.18
CA VAL A 56 4.14 -2.38 -5.40
C VAL A 56 3.98 -0.89 -5.67
N PHE A 57 3.94 -0.11 -4.60
CA PHE A 57 3.82 1.34 -4.62
C PHE A 57 4.91 1.99 -3.77
N SER A 58 5.33 3.20 -4.15
CA SER A 58 6.14 4.06 -3.29
C SER A 58 5.26 4.81 -2.28
N ARG A 59 5.89 5.41 -1.26
CA ARG A 59 5.19 6.21 -0.24
C ARG A 59 4.31 7.33 -0.82
N GLU A 60 4.73 7.93 -1.93
CA GLU A 60 4.07 9.06 -2.58
C GLU A 60 2.86 8.64 -3.43
N GLN A 61 2.81 7.37 -3.83
CA GLN A 61 1.74 6.82 -4.66
C GLN A 61 0.53 6.35 -3.86
N ILE A 62 0.64 6.27 -2.53
CA ILE A 62 -0.42 5.80 -1.64
C ILE A 62 -0.61 6.73 -0.45
N ALA A 63 -1.85 6.89 -0.03
CA ALA A 63 -2.22 7.64 1.17
C ALA A 63 -2.95 6.73 2.17
N PRO A 64 -2.61 6.75 3.47
CA PRO A 64 -3.37 6.03 4.48
C PRO A 64 -4.79 6.58 4.56
N THR A 65 -5.78 5.71 4.70
CA THR A 65 -7.18 6.14 4.94
C THR A 65 -7.46 6.36 6.43
N GLY A 66 -6.54 5.92 7.30
CA GLY A 66 -6.70 5.92 8.76
C GLY A 66 -7.51 4.73 9.28
N ARG A 67 -7.75 3.73 8.44
CA ARG A 67 -8.38 2.46 8.81
C ARG A 67 -7.37 1.32 8.68
N ASP A 68 -7.58 0.30 9.49
CA ASP A 68 -6.84 -0.95 9.40
C ASP A 68 -7.79 -2.07 8.97
N ARG A 69 -7.27 -2.97 8.14
CA ARG A 69 -7.96 -4.20 7.75
C ARG A 69 -7.53 -5.33 8.66
N GLN A 70 -8.35 -6.39 8.72
CA GLN A 70 -8.00 -7.55 9.52
C GLN A 70 -7.26 -8.57 8.66
N GLU A 71 -6.31 -9.28 9.26
CA GLU A 71 -5.59 -10.38 8.59
C GLU A 71 -6.56 -11.44 8.04
N SER A 72 -7.69 -11.68 8.73
CA SER A 72 -8.77 -12.57 8.30
C SER A 72 -9.50 -12.13 7.02
N ASP A 73 -9.27 -10.92 6.53
CA ASP A 73 -9.82 -10.47 5.24
C ASP A 73 -9.01 -11.05 4.06
N TYR A 74 -7.83 -11.61 4.31
CA TYR A 74 -6.87 -12.03 3.28
C TYR A 74 -6.45 -13.51 3.34
N TYR A 75 -6.82 -14.23 4.40
CA TYR A 75 -6.58 -15.67 4.62
C TYR A 75 -7.85 -16.36 5.11
#